data_AF-I1MBB2-F1
#
_entry.id   AF-I1MBB2-F1
#
_cell.length_a   1.000
_cell.length_b   1.000
_cell.length_c   1.000
_cell.angle_alpha   90.00
_cell.angle_beta   90.00
_cell.angle_gamma   90.00
#
_symmetry.space_group_name_H-M   'P 1'
#
loop_
_entity.id
_entity.type
_entity.pdbx_description
1 polymer ?
#
loop_
_entity_poly.entity_id
_entity_poly.type
_entity_poly.pdbx_seq_one_letter_code
_entity_poly.pdbx_strand_id
1 'polypeptide(L)'
;MATTSRHPSRNKTPKQHFKVCFCFRRMFRLKGTEPPDEINTVFEEYSLDGIMSMHDLGNFLVHFQGEEEGDSINKHAQTIFDSLKHLNIFHRKGIHVEAFFRYLLSDLNGPLAEVHHDMKFPLAHYFLYTGHNSYLTGNQVSSASSTSAIIKALKKGVRVIELDLWPNSRGDDVLVHHGGTLTSSVKLKACLKAINDYAFFASPYPVVITFEDHITQFLQAKVAQMVDDIFGDILFRPEYSQQMTQFPSPEQLKGKILISTKPPESPESQDQRVREEAHRLEYDDDRTRVNYKDDLEEQEEEDDTLEYRDLISIRAGKPKGKLRNWLIDHEQVRRLSLSEQELEDIAKNHGTDIVRFTQRNLLRIYPKGTRLDSSNYDPMIGWMHGAQMVAFNMQGGGHHLRYMEGMFRANGGCGYVKKPDILLNVGPNNEVFDPRTIRPVQKILQVLVYMGEGWRSDFGPTHFDFYSPPDFRVKVGIHGVPADKDTKYTRTVEDDWVPVWNEEFSFPLTVPELALLYIKVVERDFSGRHDFGGQTCLPVSELRQGIRAVRLRNRRGELYKSVRLLIQFHFADSTA
;
A
#
# COMPACT_ATOMS: atom_id res chain seq x y z
N MET A 1 13.63 -42.54 56.89
CA MET A 1 14.01 -41.42 56.02
C MET A 1 14.21 -41.98 54.61
N ALA A 2 13.25 -41.78 53.72
CA ALA A 2 13.42 -42.13 52.32
C ALA A 2 13.13 -40.87 51.51
N THR A 3 14.19 -40.08 51.27
CA THR A 3 14.15 -38.92 50.39
C THR A 3 14.11 -39.42 48.95
N THR A 4 12.94 -39.36 48.33
CA THR A 4 12.77 -39.54 46.89
C THR A 4 13.26 -38.27 46.19
N SER A 5 14.54 -38.26 45.85
CA SER A 5 15.10 -37.36 44.85
C SER A 5 14.43 -37.67 43.49
N ARG A 6 13.33 -36.98 43.18
CA ARG A 6 12.85 -36.87 41.80
C ARG A 6 13.78 -35.91 41.07
N HIS A 7 14.84 -36.45 40.46
CA HIS A 7 15.49 -35.76 39.36
C HIS A 7 14.43 -35.47 38.29
N PRO A 8 14.18 -34.21 37.91
CA PRO A 8 13.33 -33.92 36.79
C PRO A 8 13.99 -34.53 35.56
N SER A 9 13.24 -35.39 34.87
CA SER A 9 13.65 -35.98 33.59
C SER A 9 14.24 -34.88 32.71
N ARG A 10 15.51 -35.06 32.28
CA ARG A 10 16.14 -34.27 31.22
C ARG A 10 15.12 -34.08 30.09
N ASN A 11 14.55 -32.88 29.96
CA ASN A 11 13.77 -32.48 28.80
C ASN A 11 14.70 -32.64 27.59
N LYS A 12 14.55 -33.74 26.85
CA LYS A 12 15.30 -33.95 25.63
C LYS A 12 14.76 -32.96 24.62
N THR A 13 15.47 -31.86 24.40
CA THR A 13 15.17 -30.91 23.34
C THR A 13 15.04 -31.70 22.03
N PRO A 14 13.94 -31.55 21.27
CA PRO A 14 13.73 -32.29 20.04
C PRO A 14 14.90 -32.06 19.06
N LYS A 15 15.19 -33.04 18.20
CA LYS A 15 16.26 -32.96 17.21
C LYS A 15 15.70 -33.05 15.79
N GLN A 16 16.29 -32.30 14.88
CA GLN A 16 16.05 -32.42 13.45
C GLN A 16 17.19 -33.19 12.79
N HIS A 17 16.86 -34.11 11.89
CA HIS A 17 17.83 -34.94 11.19
C HIS A 17 17.77 -34.65 9.70
N PHE A 18 18.93 -34.40 9.09
CA PHE A 18 19.07 -34.20 7.65
C PHE A 18 19.95 -35.32 7.08
N LYS A 19 19.54 -35.93 5.97
CA LYS A 19 20.33 -36.96 5.29
C LYS A 19 21.30 -36.27 4.33
N VAL A 20 22.60 -36.48 4.53
CA VAL A 20 23.67 -36.05 3.63
C VAL A 20 24.26 -37.29 2.98
N CYS A 21 24.23 -37.37 1.64
CA CYS A 21 24.83 -38.44 0.82
C CYS A 21 24.74 -39.87 1.42
N PHE A 22 23.63 -40.58 1.13
CA PHE A 22 23.32 -41.99 1.41
C PHE A 22 23.43 -42.49 2.88
N CYS A 23 24.49 -42.17 3.61
CA CYS A 23 24.77 -42.71 4.96
C CYS A 23 25.02 -41.63 6.02
N PHE A 24 25.34 -40.39 5.68
CA PHE A 24 25.62 -39.36 6.67
C PHE A 24 24.34 -38.67 7.14
N ARG A 25 24.27 -38.34 8.43
CA ARG A 25 23.18 -37.57 9.02
C ARG A 25 23.74 -36.36 9.76
N ARG A 26 23.29 -35.16 9.39
CA ARG A 26 23.46 -33.98 10.23
C ARG A 26 22.31 -33.92 11.24
N MET A 27 22.62 -33.50 12.46
CA MET A 27 21.66 -33.41 13.55
C MET A 27 21.72 -32.04 14.18
N PHE A 28 20.57 -31.39 14.27
CA PHE A 28 20.44 -30.07 14.87
C PHE A 28 19.48 -30.13 16.05
N ARG A 29 19.78 -29.36 17.10
CA ARG A 29 18.85 -29.19 18.21
C ARG A 29 17.77 -28.22 17.76
N LEU A 30 16.52 -28.61 17.94
CA LEU A 30 15.39 -27.74 17.69
C LEU A 30 15.13 -26.94 18.96
N LYS A 31 15.58 -25.69 18.99
CA LYS A 31 15.18 -24.76 20.05
C LYS A 31 13.66 -24.52 19.94
N GLY A 32 13.01 -24.44 21.09
CA GLY A 32 11.69 -23.80 21.15
C GLY A 32 11.84 -22.30 20.98
N THR A 33 10.76 -21.60 20.68
CA THR A 33 10.77 -20.14 20.79
C THR A 33 10.83 -19.80 22.28
N GLU A 34 11.95 -19.23 22.72
CA GLU A 34 12.17 -18.71 24.08
C GLU A 34 12.42 -17.20 23.97
N PRO A 35 12.02 -16.41 24.98
CA PRO A 35 12.28 -14.97 25.00
C PRO A 35 13.79 -14.69 25.02
N PRO A 36 14.30 -13.79 24.15
CA PRO A 36 15.66 -13.25 24.26
C PRO A 36 15.90 -12.62 25.64
N ASP A 37 17.15 -12.57 26.09
CA ASP A 37 17.53 -12.06 27.41
C ASP A 37 17.06 -10.61 27.63
N GLU A 38 17.08 -9.79 26.58
CA GLU A 38 16.61 -8.41 26.60
C GLU A 38 15.10 -8.32 26.86
N ILE A 39 14.32 -9.28 26.35
CA ILE A 39 12.88 -9.37 26.64
C ILE A 39 12.64 -9.79 28.10
N ASN A 40 13.49 -10.65 28.65
CA ASN A 40 13.45 -11.00 30.07
C ASN A 40 13.75 -9.76 30.94
N THR A 41 14.75 -8.96 30.58
CA THR A 41 15.07 -7.71 31.28
C THR A 41 13.90 -6.72 31.27
N VAL A 42 13.27 -6.51 30.11
CA VAL A 42 12.07 -5.65 30.02
C VAL A 42 10.93 -6.20 30.86
N PHE A 43 10.71 -7.52 30.87
CA PHE A 43 9.69 -8.13 31.71
C PHE A 43 9.96 -7.92 33.22
N GLU A 44 11.22 -8.07 33.65
CA GLU A 44 11.63 -7.86 35.04
C GLU A 44 11.44 -6.41 35.51
N GLU A 45 11.66 -5.42 34.63
CA GLU A 45 11.44 -4.01 34.93
C GLU A 45 9.96 -3.68 35.21
N TYR A 46 9.04 -4.38 34.54
CA TYR A 46 7.59 -4.19 34.65
C TYR A 46 6.89 -5.37 35.36
N SER A 47 7.58 -6.09 36.24
CA SER A 47 6.96 -7.15 37.03
C SER A 47 7.47 -7.17 38.47
N LEU A 48 6.67 -7.73 39.38
CA LEU A 48 7.05 -7.94 40.77
C LEU A 48 7.14 -9.44 41.04
N ASP A 49 8.27 -9.90 41.58
CA ASP A 49 8.53 -11.31 41.88
C ASP A 49 8.24 -12.26 40.68
N GLY A 50 8.53 -11.79 39.46
CA GLY A 50 8.32 -12.54 38.21
C GLY A 50 6.86 -12.66 37.76
N ILE A 51 5.96 -11.84 38.30
CA ILE A 51 4.54 -11.73 37.91
C ILE A 51 4.23 -10.30 37.49
N MET A 52 3.75 -10.14 36.26
CA MET A 52 3.25 -8.86 35.75
C MET A 52 1.73 -8.80 35.98
N SER A 53 1.28 -7.87 36.83
CA SER A 53 -0.15 -7.64 37.04
C SER A 53 -0.77 -6.88 35.86
N MET A 54 -2.09 -6.73 35.85
CA MET A 54 -2.77 -5.94 34.81
C MET A 54 -2.37 -4.46 34.86
N HIS A 55 -2.10 -3.95 36.06
CA HIS A 55 -1.60 -2.59 36.27
C HIS A 55 -0.18 -2.44 35.70
N ASP A 56 0.71 -3.41 35.96
CA ASP A 56 2.09 -3.36 35.47
C ASP A 56 2.14 -3.51 33.94
N LEU A 57 1.25 -4.34 33.37
CA LEU A 57 1.07 -4.39 31.92
C LEU A 57 0.62 -3.03 31.37
N GLY A 58 -0.31 -2.35 32.04
CA GLY A 58 -0.71 -0.98 31.68
C GLY A 58 0.49 -0.01 31.67
N ASN A 59 1.33 -0.07 32.70
CA ASN A 59 2.56 0.73 32.78
C ASN A 59 3.54 0.39 31.65
N PHE A 60 3.70 -0.88 31.29
CA PHE A 60 4.51 -1.29 30.14
C PHE A 60 3.96 -0.73 28.83
N LEU A 61 2.64 -0.81 28.61
CA LEU A 61 1.99 -0.29 27.40
C LEU A 61 2.18 1.23 27.26
N VAL A 62 2.11 1.98 28.35
CA VAL A 62 2.29 3.44 28.31
C VAL A 62 3.78 3.80 28.21
N HIS A 63 4.60 3.36 29.16
CA HIS A 63 5.97 3.87 29.31
C HIS A 63 6.98 3.22 28.37
N PHE A 64 6.82 1.95 28.02
CA PHE A 64 7.73 1.25 27.09
C PHE A 64 7.19 1.25 25.66
N GLN A 65 5.90 0.91 25.49
CA GLN A 65 5.27 0.81 24.16
C GLN A 65 4.78 2.17 23.62
N GLY A 66 4.84 3.24 24.40
CA GLY A 66 4.47 4.59 23.98
C GLY A 66 2.99 4.74 23.62
N GLU A 67 2.10 3.92 24.19
CA GLU A 67 0.66 4.07 24.00
C GLU A 67 0.13 5.26 24.82
N GLU A 68 -0.85 5.98 24.27
CA GLU A 68 -1.44 7.14 24.93
C GLU A 68 -2.18 6.73 26.21
N GLU A 69 -1.86 7.40 27.32
CA GLU A 69 -2.51 7.18 28.60
C GLU A 69 -3.99 7.56 28.55
N GLY A 70 -4.86 6.68 29.03
CA GLY A 70 -6.31 6.91 29.07
C GLY A 70 -7.13 5.64 29.30
N ASP A 71 -8.46 5.78 29.27
CA ASP A 71 -9.41 4.68 29.54
C ASP A 71 -9.28 3.49 28.56
N SER A 72 -8.74 3.74 27.36
CA SER A 72 -8.47 2.71 26.34
C SER A 72 -7.39 1.71 26.79
N ILE A 73 -6.41 2.13 27.60
CA ILE A 73 -5.30 1.28 28.04
C ILE A 73 -5.80 0.15 28.92
N ASN A 74 -6.72 0.43 29.85
CA ASN A 74 -7.31 -0.62 30.69
C ASN A 74 -8.07 -1.66 29.86
N LYS A 75 -8.78 -1.23 28.82
CA LYS A 75 -9.47 -2.15 27.89
C LYS A 75 -8.46 -2.96 27.07
N HIS A 76 -7.36 -2.36 26.64
CA HIS A 76 -6.31 -3.04 25.89
C HIS A 76 -5.60 -4.09 26.76
N ALA A 77 -5.17 -3.71 27.97
CA ALA A 77 -4.58 -4.62 28.95
C ALA A 77 -5.53 -5.78 29.32
N GLN A 78 -6.82 -5.49 29.53
CA GLN A 78 -7.82 -6.53 29.79
C GLN A 78 -7.97 -7.49 28.60
N THR A 79 -8.00 -6.96 27.36
CA THR A 79 -8.06 -7.77 26.13
C THR A 79 -6.86 -8.70 26.01
N ILE A 80 -5.66 -8.21 26.32
CA ILE A 80 -4.43 -9.02 26.34
C ILE A 80 -4.56 -10.12 27.39
N PHE A 81 -4.95 -9.78 28.62
CA PHE A 81 -5.16 -10.76 29.69
C PHE A 81 -6.17 -11.84 29.28
N ASP A 82 -7.31 -11.44 28.71
CA ASP A 82 -8.36 -12.36 28.26
C ASP A 82 -7.86 -13.30 27.16
N SER A 83 -7.06 -12.80 26.22
CA SER A 83 -6.45 -13.62 25.17
C SER A 83 -5.51 -14.70 25.71
N LEU A 84 -4.96 -14.51 26.91
CA LEU A 84 -4.03 -15.41 27.57
C LEU A 84 -4.70 -16.35 28.60
N LYS A 85 -5.92 -16.05 29.07
CA LYS A 85 -6.63 -16.80 30.13
C LYS A 85 -6.87 -18.27 29.82
N HIS A 86 -7.05 -18.63 28.55
CA HIS A 86 -7.31 -20.01 28.13
C HIS A 86 -6.09 -20.93 28.21
N LEU A 87 -4.94 -20.37 28.55
CA LEU A 87 -3.68 -21.09 28.61
C LEU A 87 -3.41 -21.51 30.06
N ASN A 88 -2.91 -22.73 30.28
CA ASN A 88 -2.49 -23.25 31.59
C ASN A 88 -1.32 -22.48 32.24
N ILE A 89 -1.01 -21.28 31.76
CA ILE A 89 0.03 -20.34 32.23
C ILE A 89 -0.56 -19.15 33.01
N PHE A 90 -1.88 -19.09 33.20
CA PHE A 90 -2.54 -18.04 33.96
C PHE A 90 -2.58 -18.37 35.46
N HIS A 91 -1.76 -17.69 36.25
CA HIS A 91 -1.96 -17.65 37.70
C HIS A 91 -3.00 -16.57 38.03
N ARG A 92 -3.82 -16.77 39.07
CA ARG A 92 -4.86 -15.82 39.51
C ARG A 92 -4.36 -14.39 39.75
N LYS A 93 -3.04 -14.16 39.78
CA LYS A 93 -2.39 -12.90 40.15
C LYS A 93 -1.79 -12.09 38.97
N GLY A 94 -1.65 -12.65 37.77
CA GLY A 94 -0.98 -11.98 36.65
C GLY A 94 -0.37 -12.94 35.63
N ILE A 95 0.45 -12.40 34.74
CA ILE A 95 1.14 -13.16 33.68
C ILE A 95 2.63 -13.30 33.99
N HIS A 96 3.20 -14.46 33.64
CA HIS A 96 4.65 -14.71 33.69
C HIS A 96 5.30 -14.39 32.33
N VAL A 97 6.64 -14.42 32.29
CA VAL A 97 7.44 -14.05 31.11
C VAL A 97 7.03 -14.77 29.82
N GLU A 98 6.68 -16.06 29.89
CA GLU A 98 6.23 -16.83 28.71
C GLU A 98 4.89 -16.31 28.14
N ALA A 99 3.97 -15.91 29.02
CA ALA A 99 2.69 -15.34 28.61
C ALA A 99 2.85 -13.92 28.06
N PHE A 100 3.74 -13.13 28.64
CA PHE A 100 4.13 -11.81 28.13
C PHE A 100 4.77 -11.91 26.74
N PHE A 101 5.74 -12.82 26.57
CA PHE A 101 6.40 -13.06 25.29
C PHE A 101 5.42 -13.54 24.21
N ARG A 102 4.47 -14.42 24.57
CA ARG A 102 3.37 -14.80 23.67
C ARG A 102 2.52 -13.61 23.23
N TYR A 103 2.20 -12.69 24.14
CA TYR A 103 1.52 -11.45 23.78
C TYR A 103 2.36 -10.61 22.81
N LEU A 104 3.66 -10.43 23.10
CA LEU A 104 4.55 -9.62 22.25
C LEU A 104 4.62 -10.13 20.82
N LEU A 105 4.44 -11.43 20.61
CA LEU A 105 4.41 -12.10 19.31
C LEU A 105 3.02 -12.22 18.67
N SER A 106 1.97 -11.76 19.36
CA SER A 106 0.57 -11.88 18.92
C SER A 106 0.15 -10.77 17.95
N ASP A 107 -0.98 -10.98 17.26
CA ASP A 107 -1.58 -9.98 16.38
C ASP A 107 -2.07 -8.73 17.16
N LEU A 108 -2.30 -8.84 18.48
CA LEU A 108 -2.64 -7.69 19.34
C LEU A 108 -1.47 -6.69 19.48
N ASN A 109 -0.24 -7.15 19.24
CA ASN A 109 0.97 -6.34 19.31
C ASN A 109 1.51 -5.93 17.92
N GLY A 110 0.61 -5.70 16.96
CA GLY A 110 0.96 -5.31 15.60
C GLY A 110 1.60 -3.90 15.49
N PRO A 111 2.43 -3.64 14.47
CA PRO A 111 3.27 -2.44 14.40
C PRO A 111 2.53 -1.18 13.91
N LEU A 112 1.31 -1.30 13.39
CA LEU A 112 0.56 -0.19 12.79
C LEU A 112 -0.67 0.15 13.63
N ALA A 113 -1.09 1.41 13.53
CA ALA A 113 -2.35 1.90 14.11
C ALA A 113 -3.58 1.50 13.27
N GLU A 114 -4.76 1.64 13.87
CA GLU A 114 -6.04 1.55 13.17
C GLU A 114 -6.32 2.81 12.33
N VAL A 115 -7.52 2.96 11.76
CA VAL A 115 -7.91 4.18 11.03
C VAL A 115 -7.94 5.37 12.00
N HIS A 116 -7.15 6.41 11.76
CA HIS A 116 -7.00 7.56 12.67
C HIS A 116 -6.94 8.92 11.99
N HIS A 117 -6.66 8.99 10.68
CA HIS A 117 -6.61 10.26 9.97
C HIS A 117 -7.96 10.98 9.98
N ASP A 118 -7.93 12.31 10.07
CA ASP A 118 -9.12 13.12 9.86
C ASP A 118 -9.52 13.06 8.38
N MET A 119 -10.69 12.47 8.11
CA MET A 119 -11.22 12.21 6.79
C MET A 119 -12.14 13.34 6.27
N LYS A 120 -12.20 14.48 6.97
CA LYS A 120 -13.04 15.65 6.63
C LYS A 120 -12.38 16.67 5.71
N PHE A 121 -11.09 16.53 5.42
CA PHE A 121 -10.42 17.37 4.41
C PHE A 121 -10.83 16.99 2.98
N PRO A 122 -10.65 17.86 1.98
CA PRO A 122 -10.97 17.60 0.57
C PRO A 122 -10.27 16.36 0.00
N LEU A 123 -10.87 15.69 -0.98
CA LEU A 123 -10.29 14.50 -1.62
C LEU A 123 -8.84 14.70 -2.11
N ALA A 124 -8.50 15.89 -2.60
CA ALA A 124 -7.15 16.24 -3.06
C ALA A 124 -6.09 16.21 -1.94
N HIS A 125 -6.49 16.19 -0.67
CA HIS A 125 -5.58 16.14 0.48
C HIS A 125 -5.17 14.71 0.84
N TYR A 126 -5.57 13.69 0.08
CA TYR A 126 -5.22 12.29 0.35
C TYR A 126 -4.56 11.65 -0.86
N PHE A 127 -3.60 10.78 -0.59
CA PHE A 127 -3.19 9.74 -1.53
C PHE A 127 -4.26 8.66 -1.59
N LEU A 128 -4.55 8.18 -2.81
CA LEU A 128 -5.58 7.19 -3.11
C LEU A 128 -4.94 5.92 -3.64
N TYR A 129 -5.32 4.76 -3.08
CA TYR A 129 -4.78 3.49 -3.54
C TYR A 129 -5.30 3.19 -4.95
N THR A 130 -4.43 3.34 -5.96
CA THR A 130 -4.84 3.42 -7.37
C THR A 130 -4.34 2.22 -8.17
N GLY A 131 -5.27 1.50 -8.81
CA GLY A 131 -4.94 0.45 -9.78
C GLY A 131 -4.86 1.00 -11.20
N HIS A 132 -3.96 0.43 -12.00
CA HIS A 132 -3.87 0.59 -13.45
C HIS A 132 -4.40 -0.67 -14.14
N ASN A 133 -5.24 -0.51 -15.16
CA ASN A 133 -5.87 -1.60 -15.92
C ASN A 133 -6.38 -2.72 -15.00
N SER A 134 -7.17 -2.32 -13.98
CA SER A 134 -7.58 -3.14 -12.83
C SER A 134 -8.39 -4.40 -13.20
N TYR A 135 -8.81 -4.51 -14.46
CA TYR A 135 -9.51 -5.66 -15.03
C TYR A 135 -8.55 -6.75 -15.55
N LEU A 136 -7.27 -6.46 -15.75
CA LEU A 136 -6.29 -7.44 -16.26
C LEU A 136 -5.82 -8.42 -15.17
N THR A 137 -5.71 -9.69 -15.56
CA THR A 137 -5.24 -10.77 -14.67
C THR A 137 -3.73 -11.02 -14.75
N GLY A 138 -3.03 -10.43 -15.74
CA GLY A 138 -1.60 -10.61 -15.96
C GLY A 138 -0.94 -9.47 -16.75
N ASN A 139 -0.13 -9.82 -17.75
CA ASN A 139 0.60 -8.86 -18.57
C ASN A 139 -0.33 -7.92 -19.40
N GLN A 140 0.21 -6.79 -19.87
CA GLN A 140 -0.57 -5.77 -20.60
C GLN A 140 -0.95 -6.17 -22.03
N VAL A 141 -0.37 -7.25 -22.58
CA VAL A 141 -0.43 -7.56 -24.02
C VAL A 141 -1.40 -8.68 -24.35
N SER A 142 -1.49 -9.72 -23.54
CA SER A 142 -2.21 -10.96 -23.89
C SER A 142 -2.92 -11.62 -22.71
N SER A 143 -2.91 -11.01 -21.53
CA SER A 143 -3.59 -11.59 -20.38
C SER A 143 -5.11 -11.47 -20.48
N ALA A 144 -5.81 -12.27 -19.68
CA ALA A 144 -7.26 -12.22 -19.65
C ALA A 144 -7.76 -11.00 -18.87
N SER A 145 -8.85 -10.38 -19.34
CA SER A 145 -9.65 -9.43 -18.57
C SER A 145 -10.72 -10.16 -17.77
N SER A 146 -10.88 -9.83 -16.49
CA SER A 146 -11.81 -10.49 -15.58
C SER A 146 -12.27 -9.58 -14.45
N THR A 147 -13.55 -9.71 -14.07
CA THR A 147 -14.08 -9.10 -12.85
C THR A 147 -13.37 -9.59 -11.58
N SER A 148 -12.77 -10.78 -11.61
CA SER A 148 -12.00 -11.29 -10.47
C SER A 148 -10.78 -10.43 -10.12
N ALA A 149 -10.15 -9.79 -11.11
CA ALA A 149 -9.04 -8.87 -10.89
C ALA A 149 -9.52 -7.60 -10.15
N ILE A 150 -10.66 -7.05 -10.57
CA ILE A 150 -11.33 -5.90 -9.93
C ILE A 150 -11.70 -6.25 -8.48
N ILE A 151 -12.35 -7.38 -8.26
CA ILE A 151 -12.76 -7.84 -6.92
C ILE A 151 -11.53 -7.99 -6.02
N LYS A 152 -10.45 -8.59 -6.54
CA LYS A 152 -9.19 -8.76 -5.78
C LYS A 152 -8.57 -7.41 -5.42
N ALA A 153 -8.58 -6.43 -6.32
CA ALA A 153 -8.10 -5.08 -6.06
C ALA A 153 -8.93 -4.38 -4.98
N LEU A 154 -10.26 -4.41 -5.08
CA LEU A 154 -11.17 -3.80 -4.10
C LEU A 154 -11.01 -4.44 -2.71
N LYS A 155 -10.92 -5.78 -2.62
CA LYS A 155 -10.66 -6.51 -1.36
C LYS A 155 -9.29 -6.19 -0.75
N LYS A 156 -8.31 -5.81 -1.56
CA LYS A 156 -6.99 -5.33 -1.09
C LYS A 156 -7.01 -3.86 -0.60
N GLY A 157 -8.12 -3.15 -0.77
CA GLY A 157 -8.24 -1.74 -0.39
C GLY A 157 -8.00 -0.74 -1.53
N VAL A 158 -7.83 -1.17 -2.79
CA VAL A 158 -7.68 -0.24 -3.94
C VAL A 158 -8.96 0.57 -4.13
N ARG A 159 -8.85 1.90 -4.16
CA ARG A 159 -9.97 2.85 -4.21
C ARG A 159 -10.16 3.52 -5.57
N VAL A 160 -9.21 3.36 -6.50
CA VAL A 160 -9.36 3.82 -7.89
C VAL A 160 -9.26 2.63 -8.84
N ILE A 161 -10.33 2.37 -9.58
CA ILE A 161 -10.45 1.26 -10.53
C ILE A 161 -10.52 1.83 -11.93
N GLU A 162 -9.56 1.46 -12.76
CA GLU A 162 -9.56 1.82 -14.17
C GLU A 162 -10.30 0.78 -15.02
N LEU A 163 -11.11 1.27 -15.97
CA LEU A 163 -11.81 0.50 -16.98
C LEU A 163 -11.64 1.18 -18.33
N ASP A 164 -11.10 0.45 -19.29
CA ASP A 164 -10.86 0.90 -20.66
C ASP A 164 -12.03 0.47 -21.54
N LEU A 165 -12.82 1.42 -22.01
CA LEU A 165 -14.13 1.21 -22.63
C LEU A 165 -14.03 1.20 -24.15
N TRP A 166 -14.42 0.08 -24.74
CA TRP A 166 -14.42 -0.12 -26.19
C TRP A 166 -15.75 -0.64 -26.69
N PRO A 167 -16.16 -0.27 -27.92
CA PRO A 167 -17.30 -0.90 -28.57
C PRO A 167 -17.03 -2.38 -28.83
N ASN A 168 -18.05 -3.21 -28.70
CA ASN A 168 -17.99 -4.57 -29.27
C ASN A 168 -18.00 -4.51 -30.81
N SER A 169 -17.78 -5.65 -31.47
CA SER A 169 -17.74 -5.72 -32.93
C SER A 169 -19.04 -5.32 -33.64
N ARG A 170 -20.17 -5.30 -32.94
CA ARG A 170 -21.47 -4.85 -33.47
C ARG A 170 -21.74 -3.36 -33.26
N GLY A 171 -20.92 -2.69 -32.44
CA GLY A 171 -21.15 -1.30 -32.01
C GLY A 171 -22.39 -1.12 -31.12
N ASP A 172 -22.95 -2.20 -30.56
CA ASP A 172 -24.20 -2.17 -29.80
C ASP A 172 -24.03 -2.42 -28.29
N ASP A 173 -22.83 -2.76 -27.81
CA ASP A 173 -22.53 -3.01 -26.40
C ASP A 173 -21.08 -2.61 -26.07
N VAL A 174 -20.78 -2.44 -24.76
CA VAL A 174 -19.47 -1.98 -24.29
C VAL A 174 -18.68 -3.11 -23.62
N LEU A 175 -17.45 -3.26 -24.08
CA LEU A 175 -16.45 -4.18 -23.57
C LEU A 175 -15.36 -3.41 -22.82
N VAL A 176 -14.74 -4.11 -21.88
CA VAL A 176 -13.55 -3.65 -21.16
C VAL A 176 -12.36 -4.53 -21.53
N HIS A 177 -11.34 -3.92 -22.11
CA HIS A 177 -10.06 -4.54 -22.47
C HIS A 177 -9.03 -3.46 -22.78
N HIS A 178 -7.75 -3.84 -22.86
CA HIS A 178 -6.68 -2.91 -23.19
C HIS A 178 -6.56 -2.78 -24.72
N GLY A 179 -6.86 -1.59 -25.25
CA GLY A 179 -6.86 -1.32 -26.69
C GLY A 179 -5.53 -1.65 -27.38
N GLY A 180 -5.58 -2.07 -28.66
CA GLY A 180 -4.38 -2.40 -29.45
C GLY A 180 -3.59 -3.62 -28.99
N THR A 181 -4.16 -4.46 -28.12
CA THR A 181 -3.50 -5.65 -27.57
C THR A 181 -4.28 -6.94 -27.83
N LEU A 182 -3.67 -8.09 -27.52
CA LEU A 182 -4.30 -9.41 -27.54
C LEU A 182 -5.03 -9.76 -26.23
N THR A 183 -5.25 -8.78 -25.34
CA THR A 183 -5.97 -9.03 -24.09
C THR A 183 -7.41 -9.46 -24.38
N SER A 184 -7.94 -10.39 -23.58
CA SER A 184 -9.35 -10.76 -23.73
C SER A 184 -10.25 -9.62 -23.23
N SER A 185 -11.51 -9.61 -23.63
CA SER A 185 -12.49 -8.63 -23.15
C SER A 185 -13.42 -9.18 -22.08
N VAL A 186 -13.92 -8.29 -21.21
CA VAL A 186 -15.03 -8.56 -20.28
C VAL A 186 -16.13 -7.52 -20.47
N LYS A 187 -17.40 -7.88 -20.27
CA LYS A 187 -18.51 -6.92 -20.43
C LYS A 187 -18.43 -5.82 -19.36
N LEU A 188 -18.66 -4.56 -19.75
CA LEU A 188 -18.72 -3.44 -18.81
C LEU A 188 -19.75 -3.68 -17.70
N LYS A 189 -20.96 -4.14 -18.06
CA LYS A 189 -22.02 -4.47 -17.09
C LYS A 189 -21.57 -5.42 -15.99
N ALA A 190 -20.73 -6.39 -16.31
CA ALA A 190 -20.20 -7.32 -15.33
C ALA A 190 -19.17 -6.65 -14.40
N CYS A 191 -18.34 -5.76 -14.94
CA CYS A 191 -17.39 -4.97 -14.15
C CYS A 191 -18.11 -4.03 -13.17
N LEU A 192 -19.11 -3.29 -13.64
CA LEU A 192 -19.88 -2.36 -12.81
C LEU A 192 -20.62 -3.08 -11.68
N LYS A 193 -21.24 -4.24 -11.95
CA LYS A 193 -21.85 -5.08 -10.90
C LYS A 193 -20.83 -5.56 -9.87
N ALA A 194 -19.66 -6.04 -10.33
CA ALA A 194 -18.59 -6.46 -9.42
C ALA A 194 -18.07 -5.29 -8.57
N ILE A 195 -18.04 -4.07 -9.10
CA ILE A 195 -17.70 -2.87 -8.32
C ILE A 195 -18.81 -2.57 -7.32
N ASN A 196 -20.09 -2.57 -7.72
CA ASN A 196 -21.22 -2.35 -6.81
C ASN A 196 -21.19 -3.30 -5.59
N ASP A 197 -20.95 -4.59 -5.83
CA ASP A 197 -20.93 -5.62 -4.78
C ASP A 197 -19.74 -5.50 -3.80
N TYR A 198 -18.59 -4.98 -4.25
CA TYR A 198 -17.33 -5.02 -3.50
C TYR A 198 -16.70 -3.66 -3.20
N ALA A 199 -17.28 -2.57 -3.70
CA ALA A 199 -16.77 -1.21 -3.58
C ALA A 199 -16.38 -0.87 -2.15
N PHE A 200 -17.25 -1.23 -1.20
CA PHE A 200 -17.11 -0.89 0.21
C PHE A 200 -16.72 -2.08 1.10
N PHE A 201 -16.26 -3.19 0.51
CA PHE A 201 -15.87 -4.39 1.26
C PHE A 201 -14.72 -4.13 2.24
N ALA A 202 -13.69 -3.43 1.78
CA ALA A 202 -12.47 -3.17 2.56
C ALA A 202 -12.50 -1.82 3.30
N SER A 203 -13.38 -0.90 2.90
CA SER A 203 -13.36 0.50 3.33
C SER A 203 -14.72 1.16 3.04
N PRO A 204 -15.30 1.96 3.95
CA PRO A 204 -16.54 2.68 3.69
C PRO A 204 -16.34 3.93 2.81
N TYR A 205 -15.09 4.35 2.61
CA TYR A 205 -14.73 5.53 1.84
C TYR A 205 -14.92 5.32 0.33
N PRO A 206 -15.06 6.40 -0.46
CA PRO A 206 -15.50 6.31 -1.85
C PRO A 206 -14.60 5.47 -2.76
N VAL A 207 -15.18 5.02 -3.88
CA VAL A 207 -14.45 4.40 -5.00
C VAL A 207 -14.53 5.31 -6.21
N VAL A 208 -13.39 5.60 -6.83
CA VAL A 208 -13.33 6.30 -8.11
C VAL A 208 -13.19 5.27 -9.22
N ILE A 209 -14.05 5.35 -10.23
CA ILE A 209 -13.92 4.59 -11.47
C ILE A 209 -13.37 5.54 -12.52
N THR A 210 -12.19 5.23 -13.05
CA THR A 210 -11.63 5.98 -14.17
C THR A 210 -11.98 5.30 -15.47
N PHE A 211 -12.79 5.95 -16.32
CA PHE A 211 -13.02 5.48 -17.68
C PHE A 211 -11.94 6.05 -18.61
N GLU A 212 -11.29 5.16 -19.33
CA GLU A 212 -10.59 5.48 -20.58
C GLU A 212 -11.63 5.22 -21.69
N ASP A 213 -12.14 6.29 -22.28
CA ASP A 213 -13.34 6.24 -23.13
C ASP A 213 -12.96 6.26 -24.63
N HIS A 214 -13.22 5.15 -25.32
CA HIS A 214 -13.11 5.00 -26.78
C HIS A 214 -14.45 4.62 -27.44
N ILE A 215 -15.58 4.95 -26.81
CA ILE A 215 -16.92 4.61 -27.32
C ILE A 215 -17.60 5.79 -28.04
N THR A 216 -18.65 5.48 -28.81
CA THR A 216 -19.48 6.46 -29.52
C THR A 216 -20.47 7.14 -28.58
N GLN A 217 -21.04 8.29 -28.99
CA GLN A 217 -22.07 8.99 -28.20
C GLN A 217 -23.30 8.12 -27.90
N PHE A 218 -23.75 7.33 -28.89
CA PHE A 218 -24.81 6.34 -28.70
C PHE A 218 -24.48 5.35 -27.56
N LEU A 219 -23.24 4.87 -27.53
CA LEU A 219 -22.79 3.98 -26.46
C LEU A 219 -22.58 4.73 -25.14
N GLN A 220 -22.18 6.00 -25.15
CA GLN A 220 -22.08 6.83 -23.94
C GLN A 220 -23.43 6.97 -23.25
N ALA A 221 -24.51 7.26 -23.99
CA ALA A 221 -25.87 7.25 -23.44
C ALA A 221 -26.24 5.88 -22.83
N LYS A 222 -25.91 4.78 -23.52
CA LYS A 222 -26.09 3.43 -22.99
C LYS A 222 -25.28 3.16 -21.72
N VAL A 223 -24.05 3.68 -21.62
CA VAL A 223 -23.22 3.59 -20.42
C VAL A 223 -23.82 4.42 -19.30
N ALA A 224 -24.34 5.62 -19.58
CA ALA A 224 -25.02 6.46 -18.61
C ALA A 224 -26.18 5.73 -17.96
N GLN A 225 -27.11 5.20 -18.77
CA GLN A 225 -28.22 4.38 -18.28
C GLN A 225 -27.73 3.15 -17.49
N MET A 226 -26.70 2.46 -17.97
CA MET A 226 -26.17 1.26 -17.31
C MET A 226 -25.55 1.57 -15.94
N VAL A 227 -24.83 2.67 -15.83
CA VAL A 227 -24.22 3.16 -14.59
C VAL A 227 -25.32 3.55 -13.60
N ASP A 228 -26.36 4.24 -14.06
CA ASP A 228 -27.51 4.64 -13.26
C ASP A 228 -28.30 3.45 -12.74
N ASP A 229 -28.60 2.47 -13.59
CA ASP A 229 -29.32 1.25 -13.21
C ASP A 229 -28.57 0.44 -12.15
N ILE A 230 -27.23 0.43 -12.18
CA ILE A 230 -26.41 -0.42 -11.32
C ILE A 230 -26.08 0.28 -10.00
N PHE A 231 -25.74 1.57 -10.04
CA PHE A 231 -25.30 2.31 -8.85
C PHE A 231 -26.43 3.08 -8.17
N GLY A 232 -27.46 3.54 -8.90
CA GLY A 232 -28.57 4.29 -8.30
C GLY A 232 -28.09 5.39 -7.34
N ASP A 233 -28.55 5.30 -6.09
CA ASP A 233 -28.26 6.28 -5.03
C ASP A 233 -26.80 6.28 -4.54
N ILE A 234 -26.02 5.22 -4.80
CA ILE A 234 -24.60 5.21 -4.42
C ILE A 234 -23.72 5.97 -5.40
N LEU A 235 -24.20 6.30 -6.60
CA LEU A 235 -23.49 7.17 -7.52
C LEU A 235 -23.50 8.62 -7.01
N PHE A 236 -22.32 9.22 -6.89
CA PHE A 236 -22.19 10.63 -6.54
C PHE A 236 -22.27 11.50 -7.79
N ARG A 237 -23.31 12.35 -7.84
CA ARG A 237 -23.48 13.42 -8.82
C ARG A 237 -23.41 14.76 -8.09
N PRO A 238 -22.42 15.62 -8.37
CA PRO A 238 -22.40 16.96 -7.80
C PRO A 238 -23.49 17.81 -8.46
N GLU A 239 -24.36 18.43 -7.65
CA GLU A 239 -25.45 19.32 -8.12
C GLU A 239 -24.95 20.43 -9.06
N TYR A 240 -23.70 20.88 -8.87
CA TYR A 240 -23.05 21.92 -9.66
C TYR A 240 -21.61 21.53 -10.01
N SER A 241 -21.40 20.45 -10.77
CA SER A 241 -20.06 19.97 -11.18
C SER A 241 -19.16 21.09 -11.75
N GLN A 242 -19.75 22.01 -12.53
CA GLN A 242 -19.06 23.13 -13.18
C GLN A 242 -18.58 24.22 -12.23
N GLN A 243 -19.06 24.26 -10.98
CA GLN A 243 -18.75 25.31 -10.01
C GLN A 243 -17.91 24.80 -8.84
N MET A 244 -17.46 23.53 -8.87
CA MET A 244 -16.69 22.97 -7.77
C MET A 244 -15.28 23.57 -7.71
N THR A 245 -15.04 24.43 -6.71
CA THR A 245 -13.72 25.01 -6.42
C THR A 245 -12.88 24.14 -5.49
N GLN A 246 -13.47 23.08 -4.92
CA GLN A 246 -12.81 22.09 -4.07
C GLN A 246 -13.54 20.74 -4.14
N PHE A 247 -12.81 19.63 -4.08
CA PHE A 247 -13.42 18.29 -4.01
C PHE A 247 -14.05 18.02 -2.64
N PRO A 248 -15.19 17.29 -2.56
CA PRO A 248 -15.72 16.83 -1.29
C PRO A 248 -14.73 15.93 -0.55
N SER A 249 -14.87 15.83 0.76
CA SER A 249 -14.04 14.97 1.59
C SER A 249 -14.39 13.48 1.45
N PRO A 250 -13.46 12.55 1.72
CA PRO A 250 -13.79 11.13 1.84
C PRO A 250 -14.93 10.85 2.82
N GLU A 251 -15.03 11.61 3.93
CA GLU A 251 -16.11 11.50 4.90
C GLU A 251 -17.49 11.83 4.30
N GLN A 252 -17.60 12.94 3.54
CA GLN A 252 -18.84 13.31 2.84
C GLN A 252 -19.22 12.31 1.73
N LEU A 253 -18.24 11.60 1.19
CA LEU A 253 -18.39 10.66 0.08
C LEU A 253 -18.48 9.19 0.56
N LYS A 254 -18.68 8.94 1.85
CA LYS A 254 -18.87 7.57 2.37
C LYS A 254 -19.97 6.84 1.61
N GLY A 255 -19.69 5.59 1.22
CA GLY A 255 -20.63 4.76 0.48
C GLY A 255 -20.92 5.24 -0.95
N LYS A 256 -20.07 6.13 -1.51
CA LYS A 256 -20.26 6.68 -2.86
C LYS A 256 -19.28 6.16 -3.91
N ILE A 257 -19.76 6.08 -5.15
CA ILE A 257 -18.99 5.85 -6.37
C ILE A 257 -18.85 7.16 -7.13
N LEU A 258 -17.64 7.47 -7.58
CA LEU A 258 -17.35 8.64 -8.40
C LEU A 258 -16.88 8.17 -9.79
N ILE A 259 -17.38 8.81 -10.85
CA ILE A 259 -16.91 8.57 -12.21
C ILE A 259 -15.92 9.67 -12.58
N SER A 260 -14.74 9.24 -13.07
CA SER A 260 -13.70 10.13 -13.57
C SER A 260 -13.38 9.81 -15.02
N THR A 261 -13.65 10.76 -15.91
CA THR A 261 -13.34 10.64 -17.34
C THR A 261 -13.22 12.02 -17.97
N LYS A 262 -12.85 12.10 -19.24
CA LYS A 262 -12.92 13.34 -20.01
C LYS A 262 -14.40 13.63 -20.29
N PRO A 263 -14.83 14.91 -20.25
CA PRO A 263 -16.11 15.29 -20.80
C PRO A 263 -16.24 14.85 -22.28
N PRO A 264 -17.45 14.54 -22.77
CA PRO A 264 -17.69 14.36 -24.20
C PRO A 264 -17.17 15.56 -24.99
N GLU A 265 -16.62 15.30 -26.18
CA GLU A 265 -16.26 16.37 -27.13
C GLU A 265 -17.38 16.54 -28.17
N SER A 266 -17.28 17.56 -29.03
CA SER A 266 -18.21 17.72 -30.14
C SER A 266 -18.24 16.46 -31.03
N PRO A 267 -19.37 16.13 -31.67
CA PRO A 267 -19.49 14.94 -32.52
C PRO A 267 -18.38 14.83 -33.58
N GLU A 268 -18.03 15.95 -34.22
CA GLU A 268 -17.00 16.02 -35.26
C GLU A 268 -15.60 15.63 -34.75
N SER A 269 -15.22 16.15 -33.57
CA SER A 269 -13.92 15.87 -32.96
C SER A 269 -13.81 14.43 -32.41
N GLN A 270 -14.92 13.87 -31.93
CA GLN A 270 -14.98 12.50 -31.43
C GLN A 270 -14.82 11.47 -32.55
N ASP A 271 -15.55 11.63 -33.66
CA ASP A 271 -15.50 10.71 -34.80
C ASP A 271 -14.10 10.71 -35.45
N GLN A 272 -13.46 11.88 -35.53
CA GLN A 272 -12.08 12.00 -36.00
C GLN A 272 -11.09 11.30 -35.06
N ARG A 273 -11.21 11.47 -33.74
CA ARG A 273 -10.32 10.79 -32.78
C ARG A 273 -10.45 9.28 -32.78
N VAL A 274 -11.67 8.73 -32.77
CA VAL A 274 -11.86 7.27 -32.75
C VAL A 274 -11.20 6.64 -33.99
N ARG A 275 -11.30 7.29 -35.15
CA ARG A 275 -10.62 6.88 -36.39
C ARG A 275 -9.10 7.03 -36.28
N GLU A 276 -8.61 8.16 -35.77
CA GLU A 276 -7.17 8.40 -35.59
C GLU A 276 -6.53 7.45 -34.57
N GLU A 277 -7.21 7.15 -33.47
CA GLU A 277 -6.70 6.29 -32.41
C GLU A 277 -6.67 4.83 -32.88
N ALA A 278 -7.71 4.36 -33.58
CA ALA A 278 -7.67 3.09 -34.30
C ALA A 278 -6.47 3.01 -35.27
N HIS A 279 -6.16 4.11 -35.97
CA HIS A 279 -5.02 4.18 -36.89
C HIS A 279 -3.65 4.33 -36.18
N ARG A 280 -3.60 4.93 -34.98
CA ARG A 280 -2.39 5.05 -34.15
C ARG A 280 -2.03 3.74 -33.47
N LEU A 281 -3.02 2.92 -33.09
CA LEU A 281 -2.79 1.58 -32.55
C LEU A 281 -2.11 0.64 -33.56
N GLU A 282 -2.04 1.00 -34.86
CA GLU A 282 -1.23 0.29 -35.86
C GLU A 282 0.27 0.66 -35.84
N TYR A 283 0.66 1.81 -35.24
CA TYR A 283 2.04 2.31 -35.24
C TYR A 283 2.46 2.82 -33.85
N ASP A 284 3.18 1.97 -33.10
CA ASP A 284 3.69 2.21 -31.74
C ASP A 284 4.95 3.10 -31.75
N ASP A 285 4.80 4.43 -31.82
CA ASP A 285 5.87 5.38 -31.44
C ASP A 285 5.35 6.46 -30.47
N ASP A 286 5.58 6.22 -29.18
CA ASP A 286 5.27 7.11 -28.06
C ASP A 286 6.04 8.45 -28.13
N ARG A 287 7.00 8.62 -29.06
CA ARG A 287 7.79 9.85 -29.21
C ARG A 287 7.09 10.95 -30.00
N THR A 288 6.04 10.63 -30.76
CA THR A 288 5.32 11.62 -31.59
C THR A 288 3.93 11.93 -31.02
N ARG A 289 3.84 12.39 -29.77
CA ARG A 289 2.68 13.19 -29.32
C ARG A 289 2.77 14.59 -29.96
N VAL A 290 2.53 14.67 -31.26
CA VAL A 290 2.47 15.96 -31.97
C VAL A 290 1.18 16.67 -31.54
N ASN A 291 1.33 17.91 -31.07
CA ASN A 291 0.25 18.78 -30.62
C ASN A 291 -0.56 19.24 -31.85
N TYR A 292 -1.68 18.59 -32.13
CA TYR A 292 -2.56 19.02 -33.22
C TYR A 292 -3.54 20.11 -32.76
N LYS A 293 -3.67 21.08 -33.65
CA LYS A 293 -4.57 22.23 -33.57
C LYS A 293 -6.01 21.73 -33.52
N ASP A 294 -6.77 22.25 -32.56
CA ASP A 294 -8.13 22.69 -32.82
C ASP A 294 -8.46 23.82 -31.85
N ASP A 295 -8.74 24.98 -32.41
CA ASP A 295 -9.40 26.09 -31.75
C ASP A 295 -10.90 25.85 -31.90
N LEU A 296 -11.46 24.99 -31.05
CA LEU A 296 -12.89 24.89 -30.90
C LEU A 296 -13.21 25.26 -29.46
N GLU A 297 -13.75 26.47 -29.32
CA GLU A 297 -14.49 26.88 -28.13
C GLU A 297 -15.57 25.83 -27.84
N GLU A 298 -15.79 25.54 -26.56
CA GLU A 298 -16.85 24.62 -26.10
C GLU A 298 -18.21 25.15 -26.60
N GLN A 299 -18.66 24.70 -27.77
CA GLN A 299 -20.04 24.91 -28.20
C GLN A 299 -20.92 23.89 -27.48
N GLU A 300 -21.90 24.40 -26.75
CA GLU A 300 -22.97 23.63 -26.14
C GLU A 300 -23.89 23.07 -27.24
N GLU A 301 -23.86 21.75 -27.46
CA GLU A 301 -24.79 21.05 -28.36
C GLU A 301 -25.59 19.94 -27.64
N GLU A 302 -26.63 19.49 -28.35
CA GLU A 302 -27.92 18.97 -27.86
C GLU A 302 -27.94 17.60 -27.13
N ASP A 303 -28.84 17.57 -26.14
CA ASP A 303 -29.50 16.53 -25.32
C ASP A 303 -28.81 15.16 -25.03
N ASP A 304 -28.50 14.32 -26.03
CA ASP A 304 -28.15 12.90 -25.76
C ASP A 304 -26.78 12.71 -25.08
N THR A 305 -25.91 13.73 -25.09
CA THR A 305 -24.60 13.71 -24.39
C THR A 305 -24.66 14.25 -22.96
N LEU A 306 -25.79 14.83 -22.54
CA LEU A 306 -25.97 15.41 -21.20
C LEU A 306 -25.89 14.33 -20.12
N GLU A 307 -26.55 13.19 -20.30
CA GLU A 307 -26.62 12.14 -19.28
C GLU A 307 -25.24 11.56 -18.94
N TYR A 308 -24.41 11.28 -19.96
CA TYR A 308 -23.05 10.78 -19.73
C TYR A 308 -22.16 11.82 -19.05
N ARG A 309 -22.31 13.09 -19.46
CA ARG A 309 -21.58 14.21 -18.84
C ARG A 309 -21.97 14.39 -17.37
N ASP A 310 -23.22 14.17 -17.02
CA ASP A 310 -23.76 14.31 -15.66
C ASP A 310 -23.29 13.21 -14.70
N LEU A 311 -22.79 12.08 -15.21
CA LEU A 311 -22.10 11.08 -14.40
C LEU A 311 -20.76 11.59 -13.84
N ILE A 312 -20.11 12.53 -14.53
CA ILE A 312 -18.70 12.86 -14.32
C ILE A 312 -18.53 13.75 -13.08
N SER A 313 -18.15 13.14 -11.96
CA SER A 313 -17.83 13.86 -10.72
C SER A 313 -16.38 14.30 -10.63
N ILE A 314 -15.46 13.67 -11.36
CA ILE A 314 -14.04 14.09 -11.43
C ILE A 314 -13.63 14.25 -12.89
N ARG A 315 -13.66 15.49 -13.39
CA ARG A 315 -13.32 15.81 -14.77
C ARG A 315 -11.83 15.63 -15.05
N ALA A 316 -11.50 14.83 -16.04
CA ALA A 316 -10.15 14.71 -16.57
C ALA A 316 -9.89 15.86 -17.56
N GLY A 317 -8.93 16.73 -17.25
CA GLY A 317 -8.45 17.74 -18.17
C GLY A 317 -7.36 17.18 -19.10
N LYS A 318 -7.34 17.65 -20.35
CA LYS A 318 -6.21 17.48 -21.26
C LYS A 318 -5.70 18.86 -21.69
N PRO A 319 -4.78 19.48 -20.94
CA PRO A 319 -4.33 20.82 -21.26
C PRO A 319 -3.54 20.83 -22.57
N LYS A 320 -3.71 21.89 -23.36
CA LYS A 320 -3.00 22.10 -24.63
C LYS A 320 -1.67 22.84 -24.39
N GLY A 321 -0.71 22.65 -25.29
CA GLY A 321 0.56 23.39 -25.28
C GLY A 321 1.66 22.71 -24.45
N LYS A 322 2.64 23.51 -24.00
CA LYS A 322 3.83 22.99 -23.28
C LYS A 322 3.44 22.40 -21.93
N LEU A 323 4.04 21.26 -21.56
CA LEU A 323 3.78 20.51 -20.32
C LEU A 323 3.76 21.39 -19.06
N ARG A 324 4.64 22.40 -18.94
CA ARG A 324 4.65 23.35 -17.79
C ARG A 324 3.37 24.17 -17.64
N ASN A 325 2.65 24.45 -18.73
CA ASN A 325 1.41 25.21 -18.72
C ASN A 325 0.22 24.35 -18.26
N TRP A 326 0.39 23.02 -18.16
CA TRP A 326 -0.68 22.10 -17.79
C TRP A 326 -1.03 22.17 -16.30
N LEU A 327 -0.08 22.67 -15.49
CA LEU A 327 -0.22 22.84 -14.05
C LEU A 327 -0.78 24.21 -13.64
N ILE A 328 -1.18 25.04 -14.61
CA ILE A 328 -1.86 26.31 -14.31
C ILE A 328 -3.10 26.00 -13.48
N ASP A 329 -3.23 26.70 -12.36
CA ASP A 329 -4.37 26.56 -11.47
C ASP A 329 -5.59 27.27 -12.10
N HIS A 330 -6.73 26.58 -12.11
CA HIS A 330 -7.99 27.09 -12.63
C HIS A 330 -8.96 27.30 -11.46
N GLU A 331 -9.98 28.14 -11.61
CA GLU A 331 -10.95 28.35 -10.53
C GLU A 331 -11.64 27.04 -10.12
N GLN A 332 -12.00 26.20 -11.09
CA GLN A 332 -12.60 24.89 -10.88
C GLN A 332 -11.55 23.80 -10.69
N VAL A 333 -11.83 22.84 -9.80
CA VAL A 333 -10.96 21.67 -9.60
C VAL A 333 -11.06 20.69 -10.75
N ARG A 334 -9.93 20.06 -11.06
CA ARG A 334 -9.84 19.04 -12.10
C ARG A 334 -8.88 17.91 -11.74
N ARG A 335 -8.87 16.88 -12.58
CA ARG A 335 -7.84 15.84 -12.59
C ARG A 335 -6.95 15.99 -13.82
N LEU A 336 -5.63 16.00 -13.64
CA LEU A 336 -4.65 15.81 -14.72
C LEU A 336 -4.12 14.36 -14.70
N SER A 337 -3.75 13.82 -15.86
CA SER A 337 -3.05 12.53 -15.97
C SER A 337 -1.73 12.71 -16.70
N LEU A 338 -0.64 12.19 -16.14
CA LEU A 338 0.72 12.22 -16.71
C LEU A 338 1.29 10.81 -16.75
N SER A 339 2.07 10.49 -17.78
CA SER A 339 2.90 9.29 -17.74
C SER A 339 4.02 9.43 -16.69
N GLU A 340 4.59 8.33 -16.26
CA GLU A 340 5.76 8.34 -15.37
C GLU A 340 6.93 9.16 -15.94
N GLN A 341 7.14 9.18 -17.26
CA GLN A 341 8.20 10.00 -17.90
C GLN A 341 7.86 11.48 -17.91
N GLU A 342 6.61 11.83 -18.22
CA GLU A 342 6.16 13.23 -18.19
C GLU A 342 6.32 13.81 -16.78
N LEU A 343 5.99 13.02 -15.74
CA LEU A 343 6.26 13.37 -14.35
C LEU A 343 7.75 13.54 -14.07
N GLU A 344 8.59 12.56 -14.44
CA GLU A 344 10.04 12.64 -14.25
C GLU A 344 10.64 13.89 -14.91
N ASP A 345 10.16 14.26 -16.10
CA ASP A 345 10.65 15.41 -16.84
C ASP A 345 10.20 16.74 -16.24
N ILE A 346 8.93 16.85 -15.83
CA ILE A 346 8.43 18.09 -15.19
C ILE A 346 9.00 18.26 -13.78
N ALA A 347 9.20 17.17 -13.02
CA ALA A 347 9.72 17.20 -11.65
C ALA A 347 11.14 17.80 -11.55
N LYS A 348 11.98 17.59 -12.57
CA LYS A 348 13.36 18.12 -12.61
C LYS A 348 13.40 19.64 -12.43
N ASN A 349 12.55 20.36 -13.16
CA ASN A 349 12.62 21.82 -13.26
C ASN A 349 11.43 22.56 -12.61
N HIS A 350 10.30 21.88 -12.45
CA HIS A 350 9.02 22.48 -12.05
C HIS A 350 8.37 21.76 -10.85
N GLY A 351 9.17 21.16 -9.97
CA GLY A 351 8.67 20.38 -8.82
C GLY A 351 7.65 21.14 -7.95
N THR A 352 7.92 22.43 -7.65
CA THR A 352 7.01 23.28 -6.88
C THR A 352 5.67 23.55 -7.57
N ASP A 353 5.65 23.58 -8.91
CA ASP A 353 4.43 23.81 -9.68
C ASP A 353 3.50 22.58 -9.57
N ILE A 354 4.09 21.38 -9.50
CA ILE A 354 3.34 20.13 -9.26
C ILE A 354 2.75 20.12 -7.85
N VAL A 355 3.54 20.50 -6.84
CA VAL A 355 3.07 20.60 -5.46
C VAL A 355 1.90 21.57 -5.35
N ARG A 356 2.01 22.79 -5.90
CA ARG A 356 0.91 23.77 -5.95
C ARG A 356 -0.33 23.20 -6.63
N PHE A 357 -0.18 22.60 -7.80
CA PHE A 357 -1.31 22.01 -8.52
C PHE A 357 -2.05 20.98 -7.66
N THR A 358 -1.31 20.08 -7.00
CA THR A 358 -1.88 18.97 -6.23
C THR A 358 -2.48 19.40 -4.87
N GLN A 359 -2.25 20.63 -4.39
CA GLN A 359 -2.91 21.10 -3.15
C GLN A 359 -4.44 21.11 -3.29
N ARG A 360 -4.94 21.39 -4.50
CA ARG A 360 -6.38 21.52 -4.78
C ARG A 360 -6.90 20.57 -5.86
N ASN A 361 -6.06 20.24 -6.83
CA ASN A 361 -6.41 19.37 -7.95
C ASN A 361 -5.93 17.94 -7.73
N LEU A 362 -6.47 17.00 -8.51
CA LEU A 362 -6.02 15.61 -8.53
C LEU A 362 -4.99 15.41 -9.64
N LEU A 363 -3.89 14.75 -9.32
CA LEU A 363 -2.90 14.32 -10.30
C LEU A 363 -2.82 12.79 -10.30
N ARG A 364 -3.06 12.22 -11.49
CA ARG A 364 -2.90 10.79 -11.76
C ARG A 364 -1.62 10.55 -12.53
N ILE A 365 -0.82 9.60 -12.05
CA ILE A 365 0.39 9.13 -12.73
C ILE A 365 0.12 7.71 -13.21
N TYR A 366 0.47 7.40 -14.45
CA TYR A 366 0.27 6.06 -15.01
C TYR A 366 1.57 5.50 -15.63
N PRO A 367 1.71 4.16 -15.68
CA PRO A 367 2.88 3.53 -16.27
C PRO A 367 3.01 3.88 -17.75
N LYS A 368 4.25 3.99 -18.25
CA LYS A 368 4.51 4.13 -19.69
C LYS A 368 4.08 2.89 -20.47
N GLY A 369 3.71 3.06 -21.75
CA GLY A 369 3.27 1.96 -22.63
C GLY A 369 4.29 0.84 -22.81
N THR A 370 5.60 1.16 -22.73
CA THR A 370 6.67 0.17 -22.86
C THR A 370 6.79 -0.83 -21.68
N ARG A 371 6.00 -0.67 -20.60
CA ARG A 371 5.93 -1.65 -19.48
C ARG A 371 4.99 -2.82 -19.78
N LEU A 372 5.27 -3.51 -20.90
CA LEU A 372 4.46 -4.62 -21.40
C LEU A 372 4.39 -5.82 -20.42
N ASP A 373 5.42 -5.97 -19.57
CA ASP A 373 5.52 -7.01 -18.55
C ASP A 373 4.72 -6.73 -17.26
N SER A 374 3.97 -5.63 -17.21
CA SER A 374 3.28 -5.15 -16.02
C SER A 374 4.21 -4.82 -14.84
N SER A 375 5.47 -4.47 -15.11
CA SER A 375 6.34 -3.84 -14.11
C SER A 375 5.78 -2.48 -13.65
N ASN A 376 6.24 -2.00 -12.49
CA ASN A 376 5.83 -0.72 -11.92
C ASN A 376 7.03 0.22 -11.77
N TYR A 377 6.78 1.53 -11.90
CA TYR A 377 7.75 2.61 -11.64
C TYR A 377 7.91 2.90 -10.14
N ASP A 378 8.88 3.72 -9.76
CA ASP A 378 9.04 4.17 -8.37
C ASP A 378 7.89 5.14 -8.01
N PRO A 379 6.98 4.80 -7.09
CA PRO A 379 5.84 5.67 -6.75
C PRO A 379 6.26 6.96 -6.04
N MET A 380 7.49 7.00 -5.49
CA MET A 380 7.96 8.08 -4.64
C MET A 380 8.01 9.42 -5.38
N ILE A 381 8.37 9.42 -6.68
CA ILE A 381 8.39 10.67 -7.47
C ILE A 381 6.98 11.31 -7.47
N GLY A 382 5.92 10.50 -7.60
CA GLY A 382 4.55 11.00 -7.53
C GLY A 382 4.20 11.55 -6.15
N TRP A 383 4.44 10.75 -5.10
CA TRP A 383 4.03 11.13 -3.72
C TRP A 383 4.79 12.34 -3.18
N MET A 384 6.10 12.47 -3.45
CA MET A 384 6.88 13.64 -3.04
C MET A 384 6.39 14.94 -3.68
N HIS A 385 5.72 14.86 -4.83
CA HIS A 385 5.12 16.01 -5.50
C HIS A 385 3.61 16.15 -5.24
N GLY A 386 3.06 15.34 -4.33
CA GLY A 386 1.66 15.40 -3.91
C GLY A 386 0.65 14.70 -4.83
N ALA A 387 1.11 13.92 -5.81
CA ALA A 387 0.22 13.20 -6.72
C ALA A 387 -0.61 12.15 -5.98
N GLN A 388 -1.93 12.27 -6.07
CA GLN A 388 -2.88 11.46 -5.29
C GLN A 388 -3.11 10.08 -5.90
N MET A 389 -3.14 9.99 -7.24
CA MET A 389 -3.51 8.77 -7.97
C MET A 389 -2.30 8.17 -8.69
N VAL A 390 -1.39 7.55 -7.95
CA VAL A 390 -0.23 6.85 -8.51
C VAL A 390 -0.67 5.45 -8.95
N ALA A 391 -1.01 5.28 -10.25
CA ALA A 391 -1.65 4.08 -10.78
C ALA A 391 -0.66 2.94 -11.03
N PHE A 392 -0.94 1.77 -10.45
CA PHE A 392 -0.04 0.61 -10.45
C PHE A 392 -0.69 -0.64 -11.04
N ASN A 393 0.12 -1.44 -11.73
CA ASN A 393 -0.21 -2.80 -12.14
C ASN A 393 -0.28 -3.72 -10.92
N MET A 394 -1.47 -3.85 -10.34
CA MET A 394 -1.73 -4.59 -9.09
C MET A 394 -1.58 -6.12 -9.22
N GLN A 395 -1.64 -6.62 -10.45
CA GLN A 395 -1.41 -8.00 -10.84
C GLN A 395 0.08 -8.34 -11.00
N GLY A 396 0.94 -7.32 -11.05
CA GLY A 396 2.39 -7.45 -11.17
C GLY A 396 3.09 -7.91 -9.88
N GLY A 397 4.41 -7.75 -9.89
CA GLY A 397 5.30 -8.09 -8.77
C GLY A 397 6.34 -7.00 -8.50
N GLY A 398 7.44 -7.39 -7.87
CA GLY A 398 8.59 -6.50 -7.64
C GLY A 398 8.44 -5.56 -6.44
N HIS A 399 9.52 -4.85 -6.11
CA HIS A 399 9.67 -4.03 -4.90
C HIS A 399 8.76 -2.81 -4.89
N HIS A 400 8.58 -2.11 -6.02
CA HIS A 400 7.70 -0.94 -6.10
C HIS A 400 6.25 -1.25 -5.73
N LEU A 401 5.71 -2.39 -6.15
CA LEU A 401 4.36 -2.80 -5.74
C LEU A 401 4.27 -3.07 -4.23
N ARG A 402 5.39 -3.40 -3.57
CA ARG A 402 5.46 -3.64 -2.13
C ARG A 402 5.55 -2.33 -1.37
N TYR A 403 6.20 -1.32 -1.94
CA TYR A 403 6.16 0.05 -1.45
C TYR A 403 4.73 0.62 -1.54
N MET A 404 4.06 0.42 -2.68
CA MET A 404 2.64 0.75 -2.87
C MET A 404 1.74 0.09 -1.82
N GLU A 405 1.82 -1.23 -1.67
CA GLU A 405 1.08 -1.97 -0.64
C GLU A 405 1.47 -1.56 0.79
N GLY A 406 2.70 -1.10 1.00
CA GLY A 406 3.18 -0.63 2.30
C GLY A 406 2.60 0.73 2.67
N MET A 407 2.68 1.70 1.76
CA MET A 407 2.09 3.03 1.89
C MET A 407 0.60 2.94 2.27
N PHE A 408 -0.16 2.12 1.54
CA PHE A 408 -1.60 1.97 1.76
C PHE A 408 -2.00 0.96 2.85
N ARG A 409 -1.05 0.52 3.69
CA ARG A 409 -1.39 -0.05 5.01
C ARG A 409 -1.54 1.02 6.09
N ALA A 410 -1.08 2.24 5.83
CA ALA A 410 -1.34 3.38 6.68
C ALA A 410 -2.84 3.58 6.90
N ASN A 411 -3.20 4.26 7.99
CA ASN A 411 -4.58 4.63 8.29
C ASN A 411 -5.53 3.42 8.25
N GLY A 412 -5.14 2.34 8.92
CA GLY A 412 -5.91 1.08 9.00
C GLY A 412 -6.09 0.35 7.66
N GLY A 413 -5.35 0.69 6.61
CA GLY A 413 -5.46 0.04 5.31
C GLY A 413 -6.71 0.41 4.51
N CYS A 414 -7.36 1.54 4.83
CA CYS A 414 -8.63 1.94 4.22
C CYS A 414 -8.51 2.42 2.76
N GLY A 415 -7.28 2.55 2.24
CA GLY A 415 -6.99 2.98 0.87
C GLY A 415 -6.87 4.49 0.68
N TYR A 416 -6.99 5.27 1.76
CA TYR A 416 -6.81 6.73 1.80
C TYR A 416 -5.77 7.10 2.86
N VAL A 417 -4.73 7.83 2.46
CA VAL A 417 -3.66 8.30 3.35
C VAL A 417 -3.57 9.81 3.22
N LYS A 418 -3.75 10.56 4.31
CA LYS A 418 -3.68 12.03 4.28
C LYS A 418 -2.26 12.44 3.86
N LYS A 419 -2.15 13.40 2.95
CA LYS A 419 -0.86 13.97 2.57
C LYS A 419 -0.25 14.68 3.78
N PRO A 420 1.07 14.61 3.97
CA PRO A 420 1.73 15.37 5.01
C PRO A 420 1.55 16.88 4.79
N ASP A 421 1.50 17.63 5.88
CA ASP A 421 1.21 19.07 5.86
C ASP A 421 2.24 19.85 5.02
N ILE A 422 3.47 19.35 4.87
CA ILE A 422 4.48 19.96 3.98
C ILE A 422 4.00 20.03 2.51
N LEU A 423 3.14 19.11 2.06
CA LEU A 423 2.56 19.10 0.72
C LEU A 423 1.25 19.89 0.62
N LEU A 424 0.78 20.44 1.73
CA LEU A 424 -0.50 21.16 1.84
C LEU A 424 -0.32 22.63 2.20
N ASN A 425 0.68 22.94 3.03
CA ASN A 425 0.91 24.27 3.57
C ASN A 425 1.57 25.18 2.54
N VAL A 426 1.20 26.46 2.61
CA VAL A 426 1.78 27.56 1.85
C VAL A 426 2.43 28.52 2.85
N GLY A 427 3.71 28.81 2.66
CA GLY A 427 4.48 29.74 3.47
C GLY A 427 4.06 31.21 3.27
N PRO A 428 4.55 32.13 4.11
CA PRO A 428 4.16 33.54 4.11
C PRO A 428 4.45 34.25 2.77
N ASN A 429 5.47 33.83 2.01
CA ASN A 429 5.77 34.41 0.70
C ASN A 429 5.25 33.56 -0.48
N ASN A 430 4.15 32.82 -0.28
CA ASN A 430 3.62 31.88 -1.27
C ASN A 430 4.60 30.74 -1.63
N GLU A 431 5.50 30.42 -0.68
CA GLU A 431 6.44 29.31 -0.78
C GLU A 431 5.69 27.99 -0.57
N VAL A 432 6.02 27.00 -1.37
CA VAL A 432 5.55 25.62 -1.18
C VAL A 432 6.75 24.71 -1.01
N PHE A 433 6.51 23.51 -0.49
CA PHE A 433 7.55 22.49 -0.43
C PHE A 433 8.18 22.24 -1.81
N ASP A 434 9.50 22.30 -1.87
CA ASP A 434 10.29 21.95 -3.04
C ASP A 434 10.99 20.59 -2.81
N PRO A 435 10.54 19.51 -3.47
CA PRO A 435 11.11 18.18 -3.30
C PRO A 435 12.60 18.05 -3.67
N ARG A 436 13.16 19.06 -4.36
CA ARG A 436 14.57 19.10 -4.78
C ARG A 436 15.48 19.69 -3.70
N THR A 437 14.90 20.32 -2.68
CA THR A 437 15.68 20.94 -1.60
C THR A 437 16.07 19.91 -0.54
N ILE A 438 17.32 20.00 -0.08
CA ILE A 438 17.80 19.18 1.04
C ILE A 438 17.24 19.79 2.32
N ARG A 439 16.59 18.96 3.14
CA ARG A 439 16.02 19.37 4.42
C ARG A 439 16.86 18.83 5.58
N PRO A 440 16.86 19.51 6.74
CA PRO A 440 17.47 18.95 7.94
C PRO A 440 16.70 17.70 8.39
N VAL A 441 17.40 16.80 9.08
CA VAL A 441 16.81 15.64 9.73
C VAL A 441 15.72 16.11 10.69
N GLN A 442 14.53 15.53 10.56
CA GLN A 442 13.37 15.80 11.42
C GLN A 442 13.28 14.77 12.54
N LYS A 443 13.43 13.49 12.20
CA LYS A 443 13.34 12.37 13.13
C LYS A 443 14.43 11.34 12.86
N ILE A 444 14.84 10.64 13.91
CA ILE A 444 15.70 9.46 13.80
C ILE A 444 14.88 8.24 14.18
N LEU A 445 14.70 7.32 13.22
CA LEU A 445 14.08 6.02 13.47
C LEU A 445 15.16 5.03 13.91
N GLN A 446 15.04 4.51 15.12
CA GLN A 446 15.79 3.36 15.61
C GLN A 446 14.98 2.08 15.42
N VAL A 447 15.63 1.05 14.87
CA VAL A 447 15.03 -0.26 14.57
C VAL A 447 15.91 -1.34 15.19
N LEU A 448 15.46 -1.94 16.30
CA LEU A 448 16.12 -3.07 16.94
C LEU A 448 15.44 -4.37 16.54
N VAL A 449 16.15 -5.21 15.77
CA VAL A 449 15.66 -6.52 15.36
C VAL A 449 16.09 -7.55 16.41
N TYR A 450 15.15 -7.98 17.26
CA TYR A 450 15.42 -9.01 18.27
C TYR A 450 15.56 -10.37 17.61
N MET A 451 14.46 -10.86 17.02
CA MET A 451 14.38 -12.25 16.58
C MET A 451 13.31 -12.48 15.51
N GLY A 452 13.27 -13.69 14.97
CA GLY A 452 12.22 -14.14 14.06
C GLY A 452 11.76 -15.56 14.36
N GLU A 453 10.53 -15.88 13.99
CA GLU A 453 9.98 -17.23 14.14
C GLU A 453 8.89 -17.55 13.11
N GLY A 454 8.40 -18.79 13.15
CA GLY A 454 7.23 -19.25 12.40
C GLY A 454 7.53 -19.97 11.09
N TRP A 455 8.77 -19.92 10.58
CA TRP A 455 9.15 -20.61 9.33
C TRP A 455 8.94 -22.12 9.40
N ARG A 456 9.30 -22.74 10.52
CA ARG A 456 9.13 -24.19 10.71
C ARG A 456 7.67 -24.64 10.70
N SER A 457 6.73 -23.75 11.01
CA SER A 457 5.28 -24.03 10.97
C SER A 457 4.73 -23.93 9.55
N ASP A 458 5.26 -23.01 8.76
CA ASP A 458 4.76 -22.71 7.41
C ASP A 458 5.47 -23.52 6.31
N PHE A 459 6.69 -23.99 6.58
CA PHE A 459 7.57 -24.63 5.61
C PHE A 459 8.06 -25.99 6.04
N GLY A 460 8.30 -26.85 5.05
CA GLY A 460 8.92 -28.16 5.26
C GLY A 460 10.38 -28.02 5.74
N PRO A 461 10.91 -29.06 6.40
CA PRO A 461 12.24 -29.05 7.01
C PRO A 461 13.39 -28.79 6.03
N THR A 462 13.19 -29.04 4.73
CA THR A 462 14.20 -28.88 3.67
C THR A 462 13.84 -27.78 2.67
N HIS A 463 12.96 -26.84 3.05
CA HIS A 463 12.50 -25.80 2.14
C HIS A 463 13.60 -24.80 1.78
N PHE A 464 14.43 -24.44 2.75
CA PHE A 464 15.50 -23.45 2.64
C PHE A 464 16.87 -24.11 2.38
N ASP A 465 17.15 -25.23 3.05
CA ASP A 465 18.38 -26.00 2.84
C ASP A 465 18.06 -27.51 2.93
N PHE A 466 18.61 -28.30 2.02
CA PHE A 466 18.46 -29.76 1.98
C PHE A 466 19.13 -30.51 3.14
N TYR A 467 20.13 -29.90 3.75
CA TYR A 467 21.06 -30.55 4.68
C TYR A 467 21.15 -29.87 6.06
N SER A 468 20.48 -28.73 6.22
CA SER A 468 20.53 -27.90 7.42
C SER A 468 19.24 -27.10 7.64
N PRO A 469 18.99 -26.59 8.86
CA PRO A 469 18.07 -25.47 9.06
C PRO A 469 18.54 -24.21 8.31
N PRO A 470 17.71 -23.16 8.22
CA PRO A 470 18.04 -21.93 7.51
C PRO A 470 19.11 -21.06 8.20
N ASP A 471 19.90 -20.39 7.37
CA ASP A 471 20.89 -19.33 7.63
C ASP A 471 20.29 -17.93 7.33
N PHE A 472 19.49 -17.42 8.25
CA PHE A 472 18.74 -16.19 8.01
C PHE A 472 19.52 -14.90 8.27
N ARG A 473 19.29 -13.90 7.41
CA ARG A 473 19.71 -12.51 7.58
C ARG A 473 18.56 -11.56 7.26
N VAL A 474 18.45 -10.46 8.02
CA VAL A 474 17.44 -9.43 7.79
C VAL A 474 18.05 -8.23 7.07
N LYS A 475 17.43 -7.83 5.95
CA LYS A 475 17.62 -6.54 5.29
C LYS A 475 16.62 -5.56 5.88
N VAL A 476 17.09 -4.43 6.39
CA VAL A 476 16.26 -3.32 6.90
C VAL A 476 16.62 -2.08 6.08
N GLY A 477 15.66 -1.49 5.38
CA GLY A 477 15.94 -0.30 4.56
C GLY A 477 14.79 0.67 4.49
N ILE A 478 15.11 1.92 4.20
CA ILE A 478 14.16 3.02 4.01
C ILE A 478 14.01 3.29 2.53
N HIS A 479 12.76 3.31 2.05
CA HIS A 479 12.39 3.89 0.76
C HIS A 479 11.61 5.17 1.02
N GLY A 480 12.14 6.31 0.60
CA GLY A 480 11.59 7.63 0.89
C GLY A 480 12.15 8.66 -0.08
N VAL A 481 12.14 9.93 0.34
CA VAL A 481 12.87 10.99 -0.37
C VAL A 481 14.35 10.59 -0.56
N PRO A 482 15.05 11.09 -1.60
CA PRO A 482 16.42 10.66 -1.89
C PRO A 482 17.39 10.74 -0.70
N ALA A 483 17.23 11.74 0.17
CA ALA A 483 18.07 11.93 1.36
C ALA A 483 17.85 10.86 2.45
N ASP A 484 16.69 10.20 2.47
CA ASP A 484 16.29 9.23 3.50
C ASP A 484 16.57 7.79 3.08
N LYS A 485 16.91 7.55 1.79
CA LYS A 485 17.15 6.21 1.24
C LYS A 485 18.42 5.60 1.83
N ASP A 486 18.27 4.53 2.62
CA ASP A 486 19.37 3.76 3.19
C ASP A 486 19.00 2.28 3.33
N THR A 487 19.98 1.40 3.46
CA THR A 487 19.79 -0.04 3.61
C THR A 487 20.90 -0.64 4.47
N LYS A 488 20.50 -1.35 5.51
CA LYS A 488 21.36 -2.05 6.46
C LYS A 488 20.99 -3.53 6.55
N TYR A 489 21.91 -4.33 7.07
CA TYR A 489 21.76 -5.77 7.19
C TYR A 489 22.20 -6.22 8.57
N THR A 490 21.49 -7.18 9.15
CA THR A 490 21.98 -7.92 10.32
C THR A 490 23.12 -8.85 9.91
N ARG A 491 23.79 -9.46 10.89
CA ARG A 491 24.55 -10.69 10.67
C ARG A 491 23.64 -11.82 10.18
N THR A 492 24.26 -12.84 9.60
CA THR A 492 23.58 -14.12 9.35
C THR A 492 23.61 -14.94 10.64
N VAL A 493 22.46 -15.48 11.03
CA VAL A 493 22.37 -16.50 12.09
C VAL A 493 22.23 -17.84 11.39
N GLU A 494 23.23 -18.71 11.58
CA GLU A 494 23.34 -19.98 10.86
C GLU A 494 22.55 -21.10 11.56
N ASP A 495 21.98 -22.01 10.77
CA ASP A 495 21.38 -23.26 11.21
C ASP A 495 20.29 -23.11 12.30
N ASP A 496 19.46 -22.05 12.27
CA ASP A 496 18.43 -21.78 13.30
C ASP A 496 17.07 -21.37 12.71
N TRP A 497 16.01 -22.08 13.13
CA TRP A 497 14.62 -21.76 12.76
C TRP A 497 14.04 -20.61 13.57
N VAL A 498 14.69 -20.24 14.67
CA VAL A 498 14.29 -19.15 15.58
C VAL A 498 15.49 -18.22 15.80
N PRO A 499 15.98 -17.55 14.74
CA PRO A 499 17.18 -16.73 14.83
C PRO A 499 16.99 -15.54 15.78
N VAL A 500 18.00 -15.28 16.61
CA VAL A 500 18.10 -14.09 17.48
C VAL A 500 19.27 -13.23 16.99
N TRP A 501 18.97 -12.04 16.50
CA TRP A 501 19.95 -11.09 15.99
C TRP A 501 20.39 -10.11 17.08
N ASN A 502 19.43 -9.47 17.76
CA ASN A 502 19.65 -8.37 18.72
C ASN A 502 20.55 -7.27 18.12
N GLU A 503 20.21 -6.82 16.91
CA GLU A 503 20.96 -5.79 16.18
C GLU A 503 20.09 -4.55 15.94
N GLU A 504 20.66 -3.38 16.25
CA GLU A 504 19.99 -2.09 16.12
C GLU A 504 20.51 -1.30 14.91
N PHE A 505 19.58 -0.60 14.25
CA PHE A 505 19.84 0.27 13.12
C PHE A 505 19.24 1.65 13.35
N SER A 506 19.98 2.71 13.03
CA SER A 506 19.50 4.09 13.07
C SER A 506 19.34 4.65 11.66
N PHE A 507 18.23 5.33 11.40
CA PHE A 507 17.89 5.97 10.14
C PHE A 507 17.49 7.44 10.38
N PRO A 508 18.35 8.42 10.04
CA PRO A 508 17.96 9.83 10.04
C PRO A 508 17.02 10.14 8.88
N LEU A 509 15.88 10.74 9.16
CA LEU A 509 14.81 11.01 8.20
C LEU A 509 14.52 12.50 8.09
N THR A 510 14.58 13.03 6.89
CA THR A 510 14.27 14.42 6.54
C THR A 510 12.78 14.62 6.20
N VAL A 511 12.11 13.57 5.72
CA VAL A 511 10.65 13.55 5.46
C VAL A 511 10.05 12.23 5.96
N PRO A 512 9.99 12.01 7.30
CA PRO A 512 9.50 10.76 7.89
C PRO A 512 8.07 10.39 7.46
N GLU A 513 7.25 11.36 7.07
CA GLU A 513 5.87 11.16 6.64
C GLU A 513 5.72 10.49 5.26
N LEU A 514 6.79 10.49 4.45
CA LEU A 514 6.84 9.76 3.17
C LEU A 514 7.77 8.54 3.23
N ALA A 515 8.47 8.32 4.35
CA ALA A 515 9.40 7.21 4.49
C ALA A 515 8.66 5.88 4.67
N LEU A 516 9.11 4.86 3.97
CA LEU A 516 8.63 3.48 4.06
C LEU A 516 9.75 2.57 4.56
N LEU A 517 9.51 1.87 5.66
CA LEU A 517 10.40 0.85 6.20
C LEU A 517 10.16 -0.48 5.47
N TYR A 518 11.14 -0.89 4.66
CA TYR A 518 11.16 -2.17 3.97
C TYR A 518 12.04 -3.17 4.71
N ILE A 519 11.44 -4.27 5.15
CA ILE A 519 12.12 -5.36 5.83
C ILE A 519 12.04 -6.61 4.97
N LYS A 520 13.16 -7.32 4.78
CA LYS A 520 13.20 -8.58 4.03
C LYS A 520 14.13 -9.56 4.71
N VAL A 521 13.64 -10.75 4.99
CA VAL A 521 14.46 -11.88 5.44
C VAL A 521 14.90 -12.68 4.23
N VAL A 522 16.20 -12.93 4.15
CA VAL A 522 16.81 -13.77 3.13
C VAL A 522 17.56 -14.90 3.79
N GLU A 523 17.56 -16.03 3.11
CA GLU A 523 18.33 -17.20 3.44
C GLU A 523 19.66 -17.16 2.71
N ARG A 524 20.78 -17.29 3.42
CA ARG A 524 22.10 -17.18 2.81
C ARG A 524 22.58 -18.52 2.26
N ASP A 525 22.27 -18.81 1.01
CA ASP A 525 22.90 -19.95 0.33
C ASP A 525 24.31 -19.60 -0.22
N PHE A 526 25.29 -20.47 0.01
CA PHE A 526 26.62 -20.43 -0.59
C PHE A 526 26.59 -20.70 -2.12
N SER A 527 25.53 -21.34 -2.63
CA SER A 527 25.32 -21.60 -4.07
C SER A 527 25.04 -20.32 -4.89
N GLY A 528 24.82 -19.18 -4.23
CA GLY A 528 24.76 -17.85 -4.83
C GLY A 528 23.36 -17.27 -5.00
N ARG A 529 22.29 -18.08 -5.01
CA ARG A 529 20.91 -17.57 -4.98
C ARG A 529 20.35 -17.67 -3.57
N HIS A 530 20.32 -16.53 -2.88
CA HIS A 530 19.67 -16.43 -1.59
C HIS A 530 18.17 -16.72 -1.69
N ASP A 531 17.71 -17.67 -0.89
CA ASP A 531 16.29 -17.99 -0.78
C ASP A 531 15.54 -16.89 -0.01
N PHE A 532 14.22 -16.90 -0.16
CA PHE A 532 13.37 -15.82 0.33
C PHE A 532 12.62 -16.27 1.58
N GLY A 533 12.98 -15.70 2.73
CA GLY A 533 12.33 -15.99 4.01
C GLY A 533 11.06 -15.17 4.26
N GLY A 534 10.92 -14.00 3.63
CA GLY A 534 9.75 -13.15 3.77
C GLY A 534 10.06 -11.68 3.66
N GLN A 535 9.02 -10.85 3.58
CA GLN A 535 9.19 -9.40 3.56
C GLN A 535 7.99 -8.65 4.14
N THR A 536 8.19 -7.40 4.49
CA THR A 536 7.11 -6.44 4.68
C THR A 536 7.56 -5.02 4.30
N CYS A 537 6.60 -4.14 4.15
CA CYS A 537 6.80 -2.72 3.95
C CYS A 537 5.79 -2.00 4.86
N LEU A 538 6.27 -1.07 5.66
CA LEU A 538 5.48 -0.35 6.67
C LEU A 538 5.70 1.16 6.50
N PRO A 539 4.65 1.98 6.54
CA PRO A 539 4.80 3.44 6.55
C PRO A 539 5.40 3.88 7.89
N VAL A 540 6.51 4.62 7.85
CA VAL A 540 7.26 5.00 9.05
C VAL A 540 6.40 5.87 9.98
N SER A 541 5.61 6.79 9.43
CA SER A 541 4.71 7.65 10.21
C SER A 541 3.63 6.92 11.00
N GLU A 542 3.37 5.65 10.67
CA GLU A 542 2.31 4.83 11.28
C GLU A 542 2.88 3.76 12.23
N LEU A 543 4.21 3.70 12.37
CA LEU A 543 4.85 2.76 13.28
C LEU A 543 4.56 3.15 14.73
N ARG A 544 4.03 2.19 15.48
CA ARG A 544 3.87 2.30 16.93
C ARG A 544 5.22 2.06 17.62
N GLN A 545 5.53 2.89 18.63
CA GLN A 545 6.77 2.82 19.42
C GLN A 545 6.87 1.51 20.24
N GLY A 546 8.08 1.07 20.56
CA GLY A 546 8.34 -0.10 21.40
C GLY A 546 8.39 -1.41 20.62
N ILE A 547 8.33 -2.55 21.32
CA ILE A 547 8.42 -3.91 20.76
C ILE A 547 7.12 -4.28 20.05
N ARG A 548 7.21 -4.72 18.78
CA ARG A 548 6.08 -5.05 17.92
C ARG A 548 6.29 -6.35 17.14
N ALA A 549 5.19 -7.09 16.94
CA ALA A 549 5.13 -8.30 16.11
C ALA A 549 4.98 -7.93 14.63
N VAL A 550 6.07 -7.97 13.88
CA VAL A 550 6.11 -7.62 12.46
C VAL A 550 5.92 -8.88 11.59
N ARG A 551 4.70 -9.08 11.09
CA ARG A 551 4.38 -10.22 10.22
C ARG A 551 5.01 -10.09 8.84
N LEU A 552 5.50 -11.21 8.32
CA LEU A 552 6.10 -11.28 7.00
C LEU A 552 5.13 -11.82 5.95
N ARG A 553 5.42 -11.46 4.70
CA ARG A 553 4.63 -11.80 3.52
C ARG A 553 5.49 -12.53 2.50
N ASN A 554 4.83 -13.35 1.70
CA ASN A 554 5.43 -14.03 0.57
C ASN A 554 5.75 -13.05 -0.58
N ARG A 555 6.36 -13.54 -1.67
CA ARG A 555 6.70 -12.73 -2.86
C ARG A 555 5.48 -12.08 -3.55
N ARG A 556 4.27 -12.59 -3.31
CA ARG A 556 2.99 -12.05 -3.84
C ARG A 556 2.35 -11.01 -2.91
N GLY A 557 2.90 -10.82 -1.70
CA GLY A 557 2.39 -9.90 -0.67
C GLY A 557 1.36 -10.50 0.26
N GLU A 558 1.10 -11.79 0.15
CA GLU A 558 0.17 -12.49 1.03
C GLU A 558 0.88 -12.79 2.35
N LEU A 559 0.19 -12.63 3.47
CA LEU A 559 0.75 -12.92 4.79
C LEU A 559 1.11 -14.40 4.88
N TYR A 560 2.28 -14.67 5.44
CA TYR A 560 2.56 -15.98 6.01
C TYR A 560 1.63 -16.22 7.21
N LYS A 561 1.34 -17.51 7.47
CA LYS A 561 0.41 -17.88 8.54
C LYS A 561 1.07 -17.67 9.89
N SER A 562 2.34 -18.05 10.02
CA SER A 562 3.06 -17.99 11.30
C SER A 562 4.31 -17.11 11.27
N VAL A 563 4.87 -16.79 10.10
CA VAL A 563 6.16 -16.08 10.02
C VAL A 563 6.07 -14.62 10.46
N ARG A 564 6.91 -14.24 11.41
CA ARG A 564 7.01 -12.89 11.96
C ARG A 564 8.39 -12.59 12.55
N LEU A 565 8.67 -11.30 12.70
CA LEU A 565 9.82 -10.77 13.44
C LEU A 565 9.33 -10.07 14.70
N LEU A 566 10.14 -10.07 15.74
CA LEU A 566 9.98 -9.20 16.90
C LEU A 566 10.95 -8.04 16.76
N ILE A 567 10.42 -6.82 16.59
CA ILE A 567 11.21 -5.63 16.29
C ILE A 567 10.78 -4.51 17.22
N GLN A 568 11.73 -3.75 17.76
CA GLN A 568 11.44 -2.52 18.47
C GLN A 568 11.69 -1.30 17.60
N PHE A 569 10.73 -0.37 17.64
CA PHE A 569 10.82 0.92 17.00
C PHE A 569 10.94 2.01 18.05
N HIS A 570 11.89 2.92 17.89
CA HIS A 570 11.97 4.13 18.71
C HIS A 570 12.20 5.34 17.81
N PHE A 571 11.56 6.44 18.16
CA PHE A 571 11.71 7.72 17.48
C PHE A 571 12.39 8.70 18.41
N ALA A 572 13.54 9.21 17.99
CA ALA A 572 14.15 10.36 18.63
C ALA A 572 13.95 11.58 17.73
N ASP A 573 13.55 12.71 18.31
CA ASP A 573 13.59 13.98 17.60
C ASP A 573 15.06 14.35 17.34
N SER A 574 15.34 14.93 16.18
CA SER A 574 16.68 15.48 15.94
C SER A 574 16.91 16.59 16.96
N THR A 575 17.93 16.44 17.81
CA THR A 575 18.47 17.60 18.54
C THR A 575 19.01 18.55 17.47
N ALA A 576 18.32 19.68 17.27
CA ALA A 576 18.77 20.75 16.38
C ALA A 576 19.94 21.51 17.01
#